data_AF-A0A4D5RUK1-F1
#
_entry.id   AF-A0A4D5RUK1-F1
#
_cell.length_a   1.000
_cell.length_b   1.000
_cell.length_c   1.000
_cell.angle_alpha   90.00
_cell.angle_beta   90.00
_cell.angle_gamma   90.00
#
_symmetry.space_group_name_H-M   'P 1'
#
loop_
_entity.id
_entity.type
_entity.pdbx_description
1 polymer ?
#
loop_
_entity_poly.entity_id
_entity_poly.type
_entity_poly.pdbx_seq_one_letter_code
_entity_poly.pdbx_strand_id
1 'polypeptide(L)'
;MKQHLDLSKIGAFSLVPANSNTEADALVVGLFPNSAFQALPTSLESEEYNMEHPQRGKCVIFNNRTFESHTNQSERRGTDLDVENLYSRFKDLGFDTVIHQDFKVKQMLLELDRVGNEDHSQSDCFVCCILTHGDEGNIFGTDGKFPVDRVFKPFRGDVCPSLVGKPKLFFIQACRGIHLDDGVPMVVDTVDGPGQVFRIPTHADFLACFSTVPGLQRLFQRRRTGGGG
;
A
#
# COMPACT_ATOMS: atom_id res chain seq x y z
N MET A 1 -54.39 11.89 -25.82
CA MET A 1 -53.73 12.82 -24.88
C MET A 1 -52.23 12.74 -25.11
N LYS A 2 -51.67 13.67 -25.89
CA LYS A 2 -50.21 13.80 -26.08
C LYS A 2 -49.73 14.84 -25.07
N GLN A 3 -48.86 14.46 -24.14
CA GLN A 3 -48.20 15.41 -23.24
C GLN A 3 -46.99 16.01 -23.94
N HIS A 4 -46.94 17.34 -23.94
CA HIS A 4 -45.93 18.20 -24.51
C HIS A 4 -44.78 18.32 -23.50
N LEU A 5 -43.56 17.91 -23.86
CA LEU A 5 -42.36 18.13 -23.06
C LEU A 5 -41.76 19.50 -23.40
N ASP A 6 -41.63 20.33 -22.37
CA ASP A 6 -41.07 21.68 -22.40
C ASP A 6 -39.54 21.62 -22.48
N LEU A 7 -38.99 22.13 -23.59
CA LEU A 7 -37.55 22.11 -23.90
C LEU A 7 -36.76 23.27 -23.26
N SER A 8 -37.38 24.07 -22.38
CA SER A 8 -36.70 25.17 -21.68
C SER A 8 -35.85 24.76 -20.46
N LYS A 9 -35.79 23.47 -20.12
CA LYS A 9 -35.00 22.94 -18.98
C LYS A 9 -33.65 22.29 -19.34
N ILE A 10 -33.23 22.33 -20.60
CA ILE A 10 -31.89 21.87 -20.99
C ILE A 10 -30.93 23.03 -20.69
N GLY A 11 -30.33 22.97 -19.49
CA GLY A 11 -29.28 23.91 -19.08
C GLY A 11 -28.12 23.91 -20.07
N ALA A 12 -27.59 25.09 -20.32
CA ALA A 12 -26.54 25.36 -21.31
C ALA A 12 -25.33 24.43 -21.13
N PHE A 13 -25.00 23.69 -22.20
CA PHE A 13 -23.71 23.05 -22.36
C PHE A 13 -22.64 24.15 -22.50
N SER A 14 -21.79 24.29 -21.48
CA SER A 14 -20.55 25.03 -21.64
C SER A 14 -19.58 24.15 -22.44
N LEU A 15 -19.23 24.61 -23.64
CA LEU A 15 -18.19 24.01 -24.47
C LEU A 15 -16.84 24.22 -23.76
N VAL A 16 -16.26 23.16 -23.21
CA VAL A 16 -14.84 23.14 -22.83
C VAL A 16 -14.03 22.83 -24.09
N PRO A 17 -12.95 23.58 -24.40
CA PRO A 17 -12.21 23.39 -25.64
C PRO A 17 -11.53 22.02 -25.66
N ALA A 18 -11.69 21.33 -26.79
CA ALA A 18 -11.01 20.08 -27.09
C ALA A 18 -9.50 20.31 -27.13
N ASN A 19 -8.74 19.49 -26.41
CA ASN A 19 -7.34 19.28 -26.76
C ASN A 19 -6.92 17.83 -26.51
N SER A 20 -6.26 17.29 -27.55
CA SER A 20 -5.70 15.94 -27.76
C SER A 20 -6.68 14.76 -27.79
N ASN A 21 -6.69 14.12 -28.96
CA ASN A 21 -7.52 13.00 -29.35
C ASN A 21 -6.86 11.66 -28.99
N THR A 22 -7.56 10.78 -28.29
CA THR A 22 -7.32 9.34 -28.37
C THR A 22 -8.61 8.59 -28.03
N GLU A 23 -9.08 7.71 -28.91
CA GLU A 23 -10.30 6.90 -28.72
C GLU A 23 -10.24 6.00 -27.46
N ALA A 24 -9.06 5.79 -26.89
CA ALA A 24 -8.85 5.09 -25.63
C ALA A 24 -9.56 5.78 -24.44
N ASP A 25 -9.57 7.12 -24.40
CA ASP A 25 -10.26 7.88 -23.35
C ASP A 25 -11.78 7.71 -23.45
N ALA A 26 -12.30 7.61 -24.68
CA ALA A 26 -13.71 7.38 -24.94
C ALA A 26 -14.18 5.98 -24.54
N LEU A 27 -13.30 4.97 -24.55
CA LEU A 27 -13.64 3.61 -24.12
C LEU A 27 -13.90 3.54 -22.61
N VAL A 28 -13.20 4.36 -21.82
CA VAL A 28 -13.40 4.47 -20.36
C VAL A 28 -14.74 5.11 -20.02
N VAL A 29 -15.21 6.05 -20.87
CA VAL A 29 -16.51 6.74 -20.72
C VAL A 29 -17.70 5.76 -20.70
N GLY A 30 -17.58 4.60 -21.36
CA GLY A 30 -18.66 3.59 -21.45
C GLY A 30 -18.90 2.77 -20.19
N LEU A 31 -17.95 2.72 -19.24
CA LEU A 31 -18.01 1.80 -18.10
C LEU A 31 -18.49 2.43 -16.79
N PHE A 32 -18.50 3.76 -16.66
CA PHE A 32 -18.82 4.45 -15.40
C PHE A 32 -19.64 5.73 -15.65
N PRO A 33 -20.98 5.64 -15.71
CA PRO A 33 -21.81 6.76 -16.18
C PRO A 33 -21.94 7.96 -15.22
N ASN A 34 -21.51 7.84 -13.95
CA ASN A 34 -21.92 8.80 -12.90
C ASN A 34 -20.85 9.17 -11.85
N SER A 35 -19.57 8.97 -12.10
CA SER A 35 -18.50 9.56 -11.28
C SER A 35 -17.88 10.74 -12.04
N ALA A 36 -17.80 11.91 -11.41
CA ALA A 36 -17.03 13.04 -11.95
C ALA A 36 -15.65 12.53 -12.39
N PHE A 37 -15.38 12.54 -13.70
CA PHE A 37 -14.14 12.03 -14.25
C PHE A 37 -12.99 12.93 -13.78
N GLN A 38 -12.22 12.46 -12.81
CA GLN A 38 -10.85 12.95 -12.63
C GLN A 38 -10.06 12.41 -13.82
N ALA A 39 -9.51 13.31 -14.64
CA ALA A 39 -8.53 12.93 -15.64
C ALA A 39 -7.38 12.18 -14.92
N LEU A 40 -6.95 11.05 -15.49
CA LEU A 40 -5.84 10.30 -14.90
C LEU A 40 -4.60 11.20 -14.84
N PRO A 41 -3.86 11.21 -13.73
CA PRO A 41 -2.69 12.09 -13.57
C PRO A 41 -1.55 11.71 -14.51
N THR A 42 -1.54 10.47 -14.99
CA THR A 42 -0.57 9.91 -15.94
C THR A 42 -1.34 9.38 -17.15
N SER A 43 -0.87 9.70 -18.36
CA SER A 43 -1.41 9.11 -19.60
C SER A 43 -1.21 7.60 -19.60
N LEU A 44 -2.19 6.85 -20.15
CA LEU A 44 -2.10 5.39 -20.30
C LEU A 44 -0.95 4.95 -21.23
N GLU A 45 -0.45 5.86 -22.07
CA GLU A 45 0.66 5.61 -23.00
C GLU A 45 2.03 5.99 -22.42
N SER A 46 2.07 6.54 -21.20
CA SER A 46 3.31 6.97 -20.54
C SER A 46 4.08 5.78 -19.97
N GLU A 47 5.40 5.78 -20.15
CA GLU A 47 6.30 4.81 -19.51
C GLU A 47 6.62 5.16 -18.05
N GLU A 48 6.35 6.41 -17.63
CA GLU A 48 6.65 6.92 -16.29
C GLU A 48 5.40 7.50 -15.62
N TYR A 49 5.34 7.40 -14.28
CA TYR A 49 4.32 8.08 -13.50
C TYR A 49 4.56 9.59 -13.48
N ASN A 50 3.49 10.38 -13.50
CA ASN A 50 3.57 11.81 -13.23
C ASN A 50 3.91 12.04 -11.75
N MET A 51 5.14 12.52 -11.52
CA MET A 51 5.72 12.78 -10.20
C MET A 51 6.02 14.28 -9.99
N GLU A 52 5.24 15.16 -10.63
CA GLU A 52 5.38 16.63 -10.63
C GLU A 52 4.28 17.37 -9.84
N HIS A 53 3.53 16.68 -8.98
CA HIS A 53 2.55 17.32 -8.10
C HIS A 53 3.25 18.16 -7.01
N PRO A 54 2.54 19.11 -6.35
CA PRO A 54 3.13 19.96 -5.33
C PRO A 54 3.75 19.22 -4.13
N GLN A 55 3.31 17.99 -3.86
CA GLN A 55 3.81 17.16 -2.76
C GLN A 55 4.24 15.79 -3.28
N ARG A 56 5.36 15.27 -2.78
CA ARG A 56 5.74 13.87 -3.03
C ARG A 56 4.67 12.90 -2.51
N GLY A 57 4.10 13.24 -1.37
CA GLY A 57 3.03 12.51 -0.70
C GLY A 57 3.40 12.04 0.70
N LYS A 58 2.55 11.21 1.28
CA LYS A 58 2.67 10.76 2.68
C LYS A 58 3.43 9.44 2.77
N CYS A 59 4.29 9.34 3.78
CA CYS A 59 4.92 8.09 4.20
C CYS A 59 4.48 7.75 5.63
N VAL A 60 3.76 6.64 5.80
CA VAL A 60 3.32 6.18 7.13
C VAL A 60 4.16 5.00 7.56
N ILE A 61 4.80 5.08 8.72
CA ILE A 61 5.64 4.02 9.29
C ILE A 61 4.97 3.49 10.56
N PHE A 62 4.52 2.24 10.53
CA PHE A 62 4.10 1.52 11.73
C PHE A 62 5.27 0.69 12.25
N ASN A 63 5.69 0.95 13.48
CA ASN A 63 6.74 0.20 14.15
C ASN A 63 6.20 -0.44 15.43
N ASN A 64 5.91 -1.73 15.37
CA ASN A 64 5.52 -2.51 16.54
C ASN A 64 6.75 -3.27 17.03
N ARG A 65 7.25 -2.82 18.18
CA ARG A 65 8.41 -3.34 18.88
C ARG A 65 8.00 -4.23 20.04
N THR A 66 7.02 -3.77 20.82
CA THR A 66 6.65 -4.35 22.11
C THR A 66 5.22 -4.90 22.03
N PHE A 67 5.03 -6.15 22.44
CA PHE A 67 3.77 -6.87 22.27
C PHE A 67 3.21 -7.31 23.61
N GLU A 68 1.89 -7.39 23.71
CA GLU A 68 1.19 -7.85 24.90
C GLU A 68 1.48 -9.34 25.15
N SER A 69 1.62 -9.72 26.42
CA SER A 69 2.13 -11.04 26.81
C SER A 69 1.31 -12.21 26.26
N HIS A 70 -0.01 -12.05 26.13
CA HIS A 70 -0.90 -13.10 25.59
C HIS A 70 -0.71 -13.37 24.09
N THR A 71 0.00 -12.50 23.36
CA THR A 71 0.28 -12.68 21.93
C THR A 71 1.42 -13.67 21.65
N ASN A 72 2.17 -14.06 22.70
CA ASN A 72 3.36 -14.90 22.62
C ASN A 72 4.45 -14.38 21.64
N GLN A 73 4.46 -13.07 21.37
CA GLN A 73 5.46 -12.45 20.51
C GLN A 73 6.61 -11.87 21.33
N SER A 74 7.84 -12.04 20.85
CA SER A 74 9.02 -11.46 21.48
C SER A 74 9.19 -9.98 21.14
N GLU A 75 9.89 -9.22 21.97
CA GLU A 75 10.30 -7.85 21.65
C GLU A 75 11.17 -7.81 20.38
N ARG A 76 10.87 -6.90 19.43
CA ARG A 76 11.64 -6.72 18.18
C ARG A 76 12.80 -5.74 18.35
N ARG A 77 13.81 -6.14 19.12
CA ARG A 77 15.00 -5.29 19.35
C ARG A 77 15.72 -4.95 18.04
N GLY A 78 16.09 -3.68 17.87
CA GLY A 78 16.78 -3.17 16.69
C GLY A 78 15.87 -2.55 15.64
N THR A 79 14.55 -2.75 15.74
CA THR A 79 13.57 -2.15 14.81
C THR A 79 13.60 -0.62 14.81
N ASP A 80 14.06 0.02 15.90
CA ASP A 80 14.17 1.49 15.95
C ASP A 80 15.22 2.03 14.97
N LEU A 81 16.30 1.27 14.73
CA LEU A 81 17.31 1.63 13.74
C LEU A 81 16.75 1.52 12.33
N ASP A 82 15.90 0.52 12.08
CA ASP A 82 15.18 0.39 10.80
C ASP A 82 14.25 1.60 10.58
N VAL A 83 13.52 2.02 11.63
CA VAL A 83 12.67 3.22 11.58
C VAL A 83 13.48 4.48 11.30
N GLU A 84 14.59 4.68 11.98
CA GLU A 84 15.45 5.86 11.79
C GLU A 84 15.96 5.95 10.34
N ASN A 85 16.41 4.81 9.80
CA ASN A 85 16.84 4.73 8.41
C ASN A 85 15.71 5.02 7.43
N LEU A 86 14.53 4.41 7.62
CA LEU A 86 13.36 4.66 6.76
C LEU A 86 12.93 6.12 6.82
N TYR A 87 12.83 6.68 8.03
CA TYR A 87 12.45 8.07 8.23
C TYR A 87 13.41 9.02 7.53
N SER A 88 14.72 8.85 7.72
CA SER A 88 15.72 9.68 7.05
C SER A 88 15.58 9.59 5.53
N ARG A 89 15.44 8.38 4.97
CA ARG A 89 15.41 8.19 3.52
C ARG A 89 14.14 8.72 2.89
N PHE A 90 12.97 8.48 3.46
CA PHE A 90 11.72 9.00 2.91
C PHE A 90 11.61 10.52 3.08
N LYS A 91 12.17 11.08 4.15
CA LYS A 91 12.28 12.53 4.30
C LYS A 91 13.21 13.14 3.25
N ASP A 92 14.37 12.54 2.98
CA ASP A 92 15.29 12.98 1.91
C ASP A 92 14.64 12.93 0.53
N LEU A 93 13.72 11.98 0.30
CA LEU A 93 12.92 11.85 -0.92
C LEU A 93 11.72 12.82 -1.00
N GLY A 94 11.51 13.65 0.04
CA GLY A 94 10.49 14.70 0.08
C GLY A 94 9.13 14.27 0.63
N PHE A 95 9.01 13.09 1.24
CA PHE A 95 7.74 12.62 1.82
C PHE A 95 7.44 13.29 3.16
N ASP A 96 6.16 13.57 3.40
CA ASP A 96 5.63 13.85 4.74
C ASP A 96 5.56 12.54 5.53
N THR A 97 6.57 12.31 6.38
CA THR A 97 6.77 11.01 7.06
C THR A 97 6.27 11.04 8.49
N VAL A 98 5.34 10.14 8.82
CA VAL A 98 4.74 9.98 10.16
C VAL A 98 5.07 8.60 10.71
N ILE A 99 5.50 8.54 11.98
CA ILE A 99 5.86 7.31 12.68
C ILE A 99 4.82 7.00 13.75
N HIS A 100 4.31 5.78 13.76
CA HIS A 100 3.43 5.23 14.78
C HIS A 100 4.13 4.09 15.52
N GLN A 101 4.23 4.22 16.83
CA GLN A 101 4.93 3.27 17.70
C GLN A 101 3.93 2.41 18.49
N ASP A 102 4.13 1.09 18.45
CA ASP A 102 3.42 0.11 19.27
C ASP A 102 1.88 0.22 19.21
N PHE A 103 1.35 0.32 17.99
CA PHE A 103 -0.09 0.41 17.76
C PHE A 103 -0.78 -0.96 17.93
N LYS A 104 -1.91 -0.95 18.65
CA LYS A 104 -2.88 -2.04 18.64
C LYS A 104 -3.52 -2.21 17.27
N VAL A 105 -4.08 -3.38 16.99
CA VAL A 105 -4.76 -3.69 15.72
C VAL A 105 -5.81 -2.62 15.37
N LYS A 106 -6.66 -2.24 16.33
CA LYS A 106 -7.69 -1.22 16.11
C LYS A 106 -7.09 0.14 15.74
N GLN A 107 -5.97 0.53 16.36
CA GLN A 107 -5.31 1.80 16.08
C GLN A 107 -4.68 1.81 14.69
N MET A 108 -4.01 0.71 14.29
CA MET A 108 -3.45 0.58 12.95
C MET A 108 -4.53 0.69 11.88
N LEU A 109 -5.65 -0.03 12.04
CA LEU A 109 -6.74 -0.03 11.08
C LEU A 109 -7.42 1.34 10.98
N LEU A 110 -7.67 1.99 12.11
CA LEU A 110 -8.24 3.35 12.12
C LEU A 110 -7.30 4.35 11.45
N GLU A 111 -5.99 4.24 11.65
CA GLU A 111 -5.03 5.14 11.02
C GLU A 111 -4.92 4.89 9.51
N LEU A 112 -4.89 3.63 9.08
CA LEU A 112 -4.93 3.28 7.66
C LEU A 112 -6.21 3.79 6.98
N ASP A 113 -7.37 3.61 7.62
CA ASP A 113 -8.65 4.15 7.15
C ASP A 113 -8.61 5.68 7.12
N ARG A 114 -8.08 6.33 8.16
CA ARG A 114 -7.96 7.80 8.23
C ARG A 114 -7.12 8.33 7.07
N VAL A 115 -5.95 7.74 6.82
CA VAL A 115 -5.03 8.14 5.74
C VAL A 115 -5.62 7.81 4.36
N GLY A 116 -6.28 6.67 4.19
CA GLY A 116 -6.97 6.34 2.94
C GLY A 116 -8.11 7.31 2.58
N ASN A 117 -8.69 7.98 3.59
CA ASN A 117 -9.73 9.00 3.40
C ASN A 117 -9.19 10.44 3.29
N GLU A 118 -7.87 10.66 3.34
CA GLU A 118 -7.28 11.97 3.08
C GLU A 118 -7.36 12.32 1.57
N ASP A 119 -7.25 13.61 1.24
CA ASP A 119 -7.15 14.06 -0.15
C ASP A 119 -5.69 14.02 -0.64
N HIS A 120 -5.38 13.04 -1.49
CA HIS A 120 -4.07 12.86 -2.11
C HIS A 120 -3.97 13.48 -3.52
N SER A 121 -4.91 14.33 -3.92
CA SER A 121 -4.97 14.87 -5.29
C SER A 121 -3.71 15.67 -5.65
N GLN A 122 -3.08 16.31 -4.66
CA GLN A 122 -1.83 17.08 -4.81
C GLN A 122 -0.56 16.30 -4.45
N SER A 123 -0.68 14.99 -4.18
CA SER A 123 0.45 14.11 -3.90
C SER A 123 0.84 13.32 -5.14
N ASP A 124 2.13 13.05 -5.35
CA ASP A 124 2.58 12.16 -6.41
C ASP A 124 2.23 10.70 -6.12
N CYS A 125 2.44 10.27 -4.88
CA CYS A 125 2.38 8.87 -4.50
C CYS A 125 2.11 8.68 -3.00
N PHE A 126 1.95 7.42 -2.60
CA PHE A 126 1.77 7.04 -1.20
C PHE A 126 2.73 5.92 -0.79
N VAL A 127 3.27 6.01 0.44
CA VAL A 127 4.13 4.98 1.03
C VAL A 127 3.59 4.54 2.39
N CYS A 128 3.57 3.23 2.62
CA CYS A 128 3.30 2.63 3.92
C CYS A 128 4.38 1.60 4.27
N CYS A 129 5.09 1.80 5.38
CA CYS A 129 6.05 0.86 5.93
C CYS A 129 5.45 0.22 7.19
N ILE A 130 5.50 -1.11 7.29
CA ILE A 130 5.01 -1.84 8.46
C ILE A 130 6.14 -2.75 8.96
N LEU A 131 6.64 -2.48 10.16
CA LEU A 131 7.65 -3.26 10.86
C LEU A 131 7.00 -3.95 12.06
N THR A 132 6.73 -5.25 11.93
CA THR A 132 6.02 -6.02 12.97
C THR A 132 6.32 -7.52 12.87
N HIS A 133 5.74 -8.32 13.75
CA HIS A 133 5.66 -9.76 13.57
C HIS A 133 4.57 -10.13 12.57
N GLY A 134 4.67 -11.32 12.00
CA GLY A 134 3.65 -11.84 11.09
C GLY A 134 3.64 -13.35 11.07
N ASP A 135 2.56 -13.90 10.56
CA ASP A 135 2.43 -15.32 10.25
C ASP A 135 1.71 -15.47 8.90
N GLU A 136 1.26 -16.69 8.58
CA GLU A 136 0.64 -16.99 7.30
C GLU A 136 -0.59 -16.09 7.04
N GLY A 137 -0.42 -15.10 6.17
CA GLY A 137 -1.45 -14.14 5.77
C GLY A 137 -1.76 -13.03 6.78
N ASN A 138 -1.12 -12.98 7.94
CA ASN A 138 -1.41 -11.98 8.98
C ASN A 138 -0.18 -11.19 9.41
N ILE A 139 -0.45 -9.98 9.91
CA ILE A 139 0.53 -9.12 10.60
C ILE A 139 0.00 -8.76 11.99
N PHE A 140 0.90 -8.41 12.90
CA PHE A 140 0.56 -8.12 14.29
C PHE A 140 0.41 -6.63 14.57
N GLY A 141 -0.67 -6.26 15.25
CA GLY A 141 -0.67 -5.15 16.20
C GLY A 141 -0.09 -5.60 17.54
N THR A 142 0.04 -4.70 18.50
CA THR A 142 0.62 -5.05 19.82
C THR A 142 -0.26 -5.99 20.65
N ASP A 143 -1.56 -6.03 20.39
CA ASP A 143 -2.56 -6.83 21.11
C ASP A 143 -3.03 -8.10 20.38
N GLY A 144 -2.62 -8.30 19.14
CA GLY A 144 -3.04 -9.45 18.34
C GLY A 144 -2.72 -9.31 16.86
N LYS A 145 -3.28 -10.20 16.03
CA LYS A 145 -3.02 -10.24 14.59
C LYS A 145 -4.25 -9.91 13.75
N PHE A 146 -4.01 -9.47 12.53
CA PHE A 146 -5.05 -9.20 11.53
C PHE A 146 -4.57 -9.53 10.11
N PRO A 147 -5.49 -9.82 9.17
CA PRO A 147 -5.12 -10.14 7.80
C PRO A 147 -4.39 -8.97 7.13
N VAL A 148 -3.27 -9.25 6.48
CA VAL A 148 -2.47 -8.21 5.81
C VAL A 148 -3.25 -7.50 4.70
N ASP A 149 -4.22 -8.17 4.08
CA ASP A 149 -5.08 -7.59 3.04
C ASP A 149 -5.85 -6.35 3.52
N ARG A 150 -6.09 -6.23 4.84
CA ARG A 150 -6.72 -5.04 5.42
C ARG A 150 -5.85 -3.79 5.33
N VAL A 151 -4.54 -3.93 5.12
CA VAL A 151 -3.62 -2.81 4.91
C VAL A 151 -3.87 -2.13 3.57
N PHE A 152 -4.16 -2.90 2.53
CA PHE A 152 -4.30 -2.39 1.16
C PHE A 152 -5.69 -1.82 0.88
N LYS A 153 -6.72 -2.37 1.55
CA LYS A 153 -8.13 -2.07 1.28
C LYS A 153 -8.46 -0.56 1.28
N PRO A 154 -7.98 0.27 2.23
CA PRO A 154 -8.29 1.70 2.25
C PRO A 154 -7.76 2.48 1.05
N PHE A 155 -6.77 1.93 0.32
CA PHE A 155 -6.07 2.62 -0.76
C PHE A 155 -6.47 2.11 -2.16
N ARG A 156 -7.48 1.23 -2.24
CA ARG A 156 -8.02 0.77 -3.53
C ARG A 156 -8.66 1.94 -4.27
N GLY A 157 -8.67 1.90 -5.60
CA GLY A 157 -9.20 3.01 -6.41
C GLY A 157 -10.68 3.32 -6.18
N ASP A 158 -11.50 2.33 -5.78
CA ASP A 158 -12.90 2.52 -5.41
C ASP A 158 -13.10 3.13 -4.01
N VAL A 159 -12.07 3.12 -3.17
CA VAL A 159 -12.10 3.62 -1.78
C VAL A 159 -11.33 4.94 -1.64
N CYS A 160 -10.20 5.08 -2.33
CA CYS A 160 -9.35 6.27 -2.35
C CYS A 160 -9.18 6.78 -3.80
N PRO A 161 -10.17 7.51 -4.34
CA PRO A 161 -10.12 8.00 -5.72
C PRO A 161 -8.94 8.93 -6.00
N SER A 162 -8.49 9.71 -5.00
CA SER A 162 -7.39 10.67 -5.12
C SER A 162 -6.01 10.03 -5.34
N LEU A 163 -5.88 8.71 -5.18
CA LEU A 163 -4.70 7.90 -5.49
C LEU A 163 -4.86 7.00 -6.74
N VAL A 164 -5.93 7.13 -7.51
CA VAL A 164 -6.09 6.40 -8.78
C VAL A 164 -5.04 6.88 -9.79
N GLY A 165 -4.33 5.95 -10.45
CA GLY A 165 -3.26 6.28 -11.41
C GLY A 165 -1.97 6.79 -10.76
N LYS A 166 -1.86 6.70 -9.42
CA LYS A 166 -0.68 7.10 -8.63
C LYS A 166 -0.07 5.89 -7.91
N PRO A 167 1.27 5.80 -7.79
CA PRO A 167 1.89 4.63 -7.17
C PRO A 167 1.63 4.58 -5.66
N LYS A 168 1.27 3.37 -5.19
CA LYS A 168 0.98 3.04 -3.79
C LYS A 168 1.95 1.95 -3.32
N LEU A 169 2.97 2.35 -2.57
CA LEU A 169 4.11 1.51 -2.20
C LEU A 169 3.96 1.01 -0.75
N PHE A 170 4.03 -0.31 -0.56
CA PHE A 170 3.93 -0.96 0.74
C PHE A 170 5.19 -1.77 1.03
N PHE A 171 5.89 -1.43 2.11
CA PHE A 171 7.08 -2.14 2.57
C PHE A 171 6.76 -2.86 3.88
N ILE A 172 6.58 -4.19 3.81
CA ILE A 172 6.11 -4.99 4.94
C ILE A 172 7.24 -5.88 5.43
N GLN A 173 7.83 -5.48 6.56
CA GLN A 173 8.75 -6.27 7.34
C GLN A 173 7.97 -7.09 8.36
N ALA A 174 7.61 -8.31 7.98
CA ALA A 174 6.98 -9.29 8.86
C ALA A 174 7.36 -10.71 8.41
N CYS A 175 7.30 -11.67 9.34
CA CYS A 175 7.39 -13.10 9.00
C CYS A 175 6.10 -13.53 8.27
N ARG A 176 6.16 -14.60 7.48
CA ARG A 176 5.02 -15.07 6.65
C ARG A 176 4.70 -16.54 6.88
N GLY A 177 4.84 -17.02 8.11
CA GLY A 177 4.65 -18.43 8.47
C GLY A 177 5.95 -19.25 8.41
N ILE A 178 5.84 -20.53 8.74
CA ILE A 178 6.96 -21.46 8.95
C ILE A 178 6.79 -22.66 7.99
N HIS A 179 7.72 -22.81 7.06
CA HIS A 179 8.25 -24.12 6.69
C HIS A 179 9.71 -24.10 7.13
N LEU A 180 10.05 -24.88 8.15
CA LEU A 180 11.45 -25.12 8.49
C LEU A 180 12.02 -26.00 7.38
N ASP A 181 12.64 -25.40 6.37
CA ASP A 181 13.56 -26.13 5.50
C ASP A 181 14.81 -26.45 6.32
N ASP A 182 14.98 -27.71 6.69
CA ASP A 182 16.27 -28.27 7.08
C ASP A 182 17.22 -28.21 5.86
N GLY A 183 17.84 -27.05 5.64
CA GLY A 183 19.01 -26.80 4.77
C GLY A 183 19.20 -27.64 3.48
N VAL A 184 18.87 -27.03 2.33
CA VAL A 184 19.40 -27.17 0.93
C VAL A 184 19.93 -28.56 0.48
N PRO A 185 19.30 -29.17 -0.54
CA PRO A 185 19.72 -28.91 -1.93
C PRO A 185 18.57 -28.56 -2.88
N MET A 186 18.84 -27.64 -3.80
CA MET A 186 18.02 -27.40 -4.98
C MET A 186 17.76 -28.71 -5.74
N VAL A 187 16.49 -29.05 -5.97
CA VAL A 187 16.00 -29.63 -7.22
C VAL A 187 14.57 -29.12 -7.47
N VAL A 188 14.36 -28.69 -8.71
CA VAL A 188 13.11 -28.18 -9.29
C VAL A 188 12.09 -29.32 -9.49
N ASP A 189 10.82 -28.95 -9.46
CA ASP A 189 9.62 -29.73 -9.79
C ASP A 189 9.30 -30.92 -8.88
N THR A 190 8.21 -30.80 -8.12
CA THR A 190 7.00 -31.58 -8.41
C THR A 190 5.81 -31.15 -7.55
N VAL A 191 4.66 -31.23 -8.22
CA VAL A 191 3.26 -31.25 -7.80
C VAL A 191 2.93 -31.77 -6.39
N ASP A 192 1.81 -31.24 -5.87
CA ASP A 192 0.95 -31.75 -4.79
C ASP A 192 1.20 -31.28 -3.34
N GLY A 193 0.66 -30.10 -3.04
CA GLY A 193 0.19 -29.65 -1.73
C GLY A 193 -0.67 -28.40 -1.89
N PRO A 194 -1.67 -28.10 -1.03
CA PRO A 194 -2.40 -26.84 -1.13
C PRO A 194 -1.49 -25.70 -0.68
N GLY A 195 -0.59 -25.27 -1.57
CA GLY A 195 0.18 -24.05 -1.39
C GLY A 195 -0.80 -22.90 -1.35
N GLN A 196 -0.97 -22.26 -0.19
CA GLN A 196 -1.78 -21.05 -0.12
C GLN A 196 -1.10 -19.95 -0.93
N VAL A 197 -1.74 -19.63 -2.05
CA VAL A 197 -1.32 -18.59 -2.98
C VAL A 197 -1.61 -17.24 -2.33
N PHE A 198 -0.55 -16.56 -1.92
CA PHE A 198 -0.66 -15.15 -1.58
C PHE A 198 -0.95 -14.35 -2.85
N ARG A 199 -2.13 -13.74 -2.92
CA ARG A 199 -2.49 -12.88 -4.05
C ARG A 199 -2.00 -11.47 -3.75
N ILE A 200 -0.94 -11.06 -4.45
CA ILE A 200 -0.63 -9.64 -4.59
C ILE A 200 -1.93 -8.95 -5.03
N PRO A 201 -2.31 -7.80 -4.44
CA PRO A 201 -3.50 -7.09 -4.86
C PRO A 201 -3.46 -6.91 -6.38
N THR A 202 -4.45 -7.44 -7.10
CA THR A 202 -4.55 -7.30 -8.57
C THR A 202 -4.97 -5.90 -8.99
N HIS A 203 -4.83 -4.92 -8.09
CA HIS A 203 -5.23 -3.55 -8.28
C HIS A 203 -4.08 -2.79 -8.93
N ALA A 204 -4.41 -1.94 -9.90
CA ALA A 204 -3.43 -1.11 -10.58
C ALA A 204 -2.66 -0.23 -9.58
N ASP A 205 -1.38 0.01 -9.89
CA ASP A 205 -0.48 0.92 -9.18
C ASP A 205 -0.14 0.54 -7.71
N PHE A 206 -0.33 -0.72 -7.31
CA PHE A 206 0.18 -1.25 -6.04
C PHE A 206 1.53 -1.92 -6.22
N LEU A 207 2.51 -1.52 -5.41
CA LEU A 207 3.74 -2.27 -5.19
C LEU A 207 3.78 -2.74 -3.74
N ALA A 208 3.86 -4.05 -3.50
CA ALA A 208 4.02 -4.59 -2.16
C ALA A 208 5.31 -5.40 -2.06
N CYS A 209 6.26 -4.91 -1.26
CA CYS A 209 7.54 -5.56 -0.99
C CYS A 209 7.51 -6.23 0.38
N PHE A 210 7.68 -7.55 0.41
CA PHE A 210 7.79 -8.34 1.62
C PHE A 210 9.23 -8.75 1.85
N SER A 211 9.68 -8.65 3.10
CA SER A 211 11.06 -8.98 3.43
C SER A 211 11.35 -10.46 3.68
N THR A 212 10.30 -11.27 3.74
CA THR A 212 10.38 -12.73 3.82
C THR A 212 9.64 -13.33 2.63
N VAL A 213 10.24 -14.37 2.07
CA VAL A 213 9.54 -15.28 1.17
C VAL A 213 8.50 -16.04 2.02
N PRO A 214 7.27 -16.27 1.54
CA PRO A 214 6.31 -17.12 2.24
C PRO A 214 6.98 -18.42 2.73
N GLY A 215 6.84 -18.73 4.02
CA GLY A 215 7.43 -19.94 4.63
C GLY A 215 8.83 -19.80 5.24
N LEU A 216 9.57 -18.70 5.07
CA LEU A 216 10.93 -18.54 5.64
C LEU A 216 11.01 -17.52 6.79
N GLN A 217 11.76 -17.83 7.84
CA GLN A 217 12.15 -16.87 8.89
C GLN A 217 13.41 -16.09 8.47
N ARG A 218 13.50 -14.80 8.82
CA ARG A 218 14.77 -14.08 8.78
C ARG A 218 15.70 -14.61 9.88
N LEU A 219 16.90 -15.03 9.49
CA LEU A 219 18.03 -15.16 10.41
C LEU A 219 18.35 -13.79 11.03
N PHE A 220 18.46 -13.77 12.35
CA PHE A 220 18.82 -12.61 13.17
C PHE A 220 20.02 -11.85 12.54
N GLN A 221 19.89 -10.56 12.25
CA GLN A 221 21.01 -9.74 11.81
C GLN A 221 21.98 -9.60 13.00
N ARG A 222 23.01 -10.46 13.03
CA ARG A 222 24.01 -10.48 14.10
C ARG A 222 24.68 -9.11 14.19
N ARG A 223 24.67 -8.49 15.37
CA ARG A 223 25.49 -7.30 15.64
C ARG A 223 26.95 -7.62 15.31
N ARG A 224 27.58 -6.80 14.46
CA ARG A 224 29.04 -6.66 14.52
C ARG A 224 29.34 -6.00 15.85
N THR A 225 29.71 -6.78 16.85
CA THR A 225 30.44 -6.25 17.99
C THR A 225 31.79 -5.78 17.45
N GLY A 226 32.00 -4.46 17.43
CA GLY A 226 33.29 -3.87 17.11
C GLY A 226 34.33 -4.37 18.10
N GLY A 227 35.29 -5.14 17.61
CA GLY A 227 36.55 -5.39 18.30
C GLY A 227 37.52 -4.26 17.97
N GLY A 228 37.94 -3.54 18.99
CA GLY A 228 39.14 -2.71 19.04
C GLY A 228 39.42 -2.47 20.53
N GLY A 229 40.61 -2.56 21.06
CA GLY A 229 41.96 -2.80 20.55
C GLY A 229 42.86 -2.85 21.78
#